data_AF-A0A537LBW8-F1
#
_entry.id   AF-A0A537LBW8-F1
#
_cell.length_a   1.000
_cell.length_b   1.000
_cell.length_c   1.000
_cell.angle_alpha   90.00
_cell.angle_beta   90.00
_cell.angle_gamma   90.00
#
_symmetry.space_group_name_H-M   'P 1'
#
loop_
_entity.id
_entity.type
_entity.pdbx_description
1 polymer ?
#
loop_
_entity_poly.entity_id
_entity_poly.type
_entity_poly.pdbx_seq_one_letter_code
_entity_poly.pdbx_strand_id
1 'polypeptide(L)'
;MAECADGKIVVIEIYGPEIIGRGYFVGKPIVHYEAPIDRLKLLTVGGKSAIAQLPTPGFPGDLRLNVIERFPDGNQPGILVGITNTFKSLDEAADLAARIMGVQR
;
A
#
# COMPACT_ATOMS: atom_id res chain seq x y z
N MET A 1 -18.22 4.24 -27.35
CA MET A 1 -16.97 4.52 -26.62
C MET A 1 -17.22 4.08 -25.19
N ALA A 2 -16.56 3.01 -24.77
CA ALA A 2 -16.75 2.44 -23.44
C ALA A 2 -16.13 3.37 -22.39
N GLU A 3 -16.92 3.71 -21.38
CA GLU A 3 -16.53 4.49 -20.21
C GLU A 3 -15.29 3.87 -19.56
N CYS A 4 -14.17 4.59 -19.59
CA CYS A 4 -12.94 4.16 -18.92
C CYS A 4 -13.22 4.10 -17.42
N ALA A 5 -13.03 2.93 -16.81
CA ALA A 5 -13.20 2.68 -15.39
C ALA A 5 -12.71 3.88 -14.54
N ASP A 6 -13.60 4.40 -13.68
CA ASP A 6 -13.46 5.62 -12.85
C ASP A 6 -12.32 5.64 -11.82
N GLY A 7 -11.18 5.00 -12.07
CA GLY A 7 -10.05 5.00 -11.13
C GLY A 7 -10.32 4.25 -9.82
N LYS A 8 -11.40 3.46 -9.74
CA LYS A 8 -11.80 2.76 -8.52
C LYS A 8 -10.83 1.61 -8.26
N ILE A 9 -10.02 1.74 -7.22
CA ILE A 9 -9.18 0.66 -6.70
C ILE A 9 -10.09 -0.32 -5.97
N VAL A 10 -10.17 -1.57 -6.43
CA VAL A 10 -10.78 -2.64 -5.65
C VAL A 10 -9.77 -3.04 -4.58
N VAL A 11 -9.93 -2.49 -3.38
CA VAL A 11 -9.21 -2.95 -2.19
C VAL A 11 -9.95 -4.20 -1.70
N ILE A 12 -9.31 -5.37 -1.83
CA ILE A 12 -9.78 -6.58 -1.17
C ILE A 12 -9.42 -6.43 0.31
N GLU A 13 -10.38 -5.97 1.10
CA GLU A 13 -10.27 -5.92 2.56
C GLU A 13 -10.52 -7.33 3.12
N ILE A 14 -9.45 -8.02 3.49
CA ILE A 14 -9.53 -9.31 4.16
C ILE A 14 -9.66 -9.03 5.65
N TYR A 15 -10.82 -9.30 6.26
CA TYR A 15 -10.99 -9.17 7.71
C TYR A 15 -10.09 -10.19 8.43
N GLY A 16 -9.06 -9.68 9.09
CA GLY A 16 -8.10 -10.41 9.91
C GLY A 16 -7.33 -9.43 10.80
N PRO A 17 -6.58 -9.92 11.81
CA PRO A 17 -5.79 -9.06 12.70
C PRO A 17 -4.67 -8.31 11.99
N GLU A 18 -4.34 -8.70 10.75
CA GLU A 18 -3.38 -8.05 9.86
C GLU A 18 -3.88 -8.25 8.41
N ILE A 19 -3.89 -7.18 7.61
CA ILE A 19 -4.31 -7.23 6.20
C ILE A 19 -3.07 -7.05 5.33
N ILE A 20 -2.62 -8.14 4.71
CA ILE A 20 -1.50 -8.17 3.78
C ILE A 20 -2.02 -8.64 2.43
N GLY A 21 -1.73 -7.89 1.37
CA GLY A 21 -2.15 -8.33 0.05
C GLY A 21 -1.66 -7.50 -1.11
N ARG A 22 -1.90 -8.03 -2.30
CA ARG A 22 -1.69 -7.37 -3.58
C ARG A 22 -3.04 -6.98 -4.18
N GLY A 23 -3.24 -5.70 -4.44
CA GLY A 23 -4.39 -5.14 -5.14
C GLY A 23 -4.02 -4.71 -6.56
N TYR A 24 -4.98 -4.80 -7.48
CA TYR A 24 -4.83 -4.33 -8.85
C TYR A 24 -5.72 -3.10 -9.06
N PHE A 25 -5.24 -2.11 -9.81
CA PHE A 25 -6.00 -0.90 -10.09
C PHE A 25 -5.83 -0.43 -11.53
N VAL A 26 -6.83 0.27 -12.04
CA VAL A 26 -6.80 0.96 -13.34
C VAL A 26 -6.95 2.46 -13.06
N GLY A 27 -6.21 3.30 -13.77
CA GLY A 27 -6.24 4.76 -13.57
C GLY A 27 -5.24 5.27 -12.53
N LYS A 28 -5.44 6.50 -12.05
CA LYS A 28 -4.51 7.13 -11.08
C LYS A 28 -4.60 6.41 -9.72
N PRO A 29 -3.47 6.04 -9.10
CA PRO A 29 -3.49 5.47 -7.76
C PRO A 29 -3.92 6.53 -6.74
N ILE A 30 -5.09 6.34 -6.13
CA ILE A 30 -5.58 7.14 -5.02
C ILE A 30 -5.60 6.24 -3.79
N VAL A 31 -4.72 6.52 -2.82
CA VAL A 31 -4.67 5.82 -1.54
C VAL A 31 -5.14 6.80 -0.48
N HIS A 32 -6.30 6.54 0.11
CA HIS A 32 -6.88 7.40 1.14
C HIS A 32 -6.21 7.15 2.49
N TYR A 33 -5.69 8.23 3.09
CA TYR A 33 -5.17 8.24 4.44
C TYR A 33 -5.86 9.33 5.25
N GLU A 34 -6.28 8.98 6.45
CA GLU A 34 -6.84 9.92 7.42
C GLU A 34 -5.89 9.98 8.63
N ALA A 35 -4.86 10.81 8.51
CA ALA A 35 -3.87 11.00 9.56
C ALA A 35 -3.27 12.41 9.52
N PRO A 36 -2.84 12.94 10.69
CA PRO A 36 -1.93 14.07 10.75
C PRO A 36 -0.69 13.87 9.86
N ILE A 37 -0.21 14.97 9.26
CA ILE A 37 0.86 14.94 8.25
C ILE A 37 2.18 14.37 8.77
N ASP A 38 2.49 14.57 10.05
CA ASP A 38 3.67 14.06 10.74
C ASP A 38 3.66 12.53 10.91
N ARG A 39 2.48 11.90 10.81
CA ARG A 39 2.36 10.44 10.74
C ARG A 39 2.39 9.90 9.32
N LEU A 40 2.40 10.75 8.29
CA LEU A 40 2.53 10.31 6.91
C LEU A 40 3.99 10.33 6.52
N LYS A 41 4.53 9.16 6.19
CA LYS A 41 5.91 9.01 5.76
C LYS A 41 5.96 8.53 4.31
N LEU A 42 6.54 9.36 3.45
CA LEU A 42 6.95 8.94 2.11
C LEU A 42 8.27 8.19 2.21
N LEU A 43 8.36 7.06 1.52
CA LEU A 43 9.54 6.21 1.53
C LEU A 43 9.66 5.42 0.23
N THR A 44 10.76 4.69 0.11
CA THR A 44 11.01 3.77 -1.00
C THR A 44 11.16 2.36 -0.47
N VAL A 45 10.48 1.40 -1.08
CA VAL A 45 10.60 -0.02 -0.77
C VAL A 45 11.02 -0.75 -2.03
N GLY A 46 12.22 -1.33 -2.06
CA GLY A 46 12.73 -2.02 -3.25
C GLY A 46 12.75 -1.16 -4.52
N GLY A 47 13.09 0.13 -4.40
CA GLY A 47 13.05 1.09 -5.51
C GLY A 47 11.65 1.60 -5.90
N LYS A 48 10.59 1.17 -5.20
CA LYS A 48 9.19 1.53 -5.49
C LYS A 48 8.69 2.61 -4.55
N SER A 49 7.84 3.49 -5.08
CA SER A 49 7.20 4.56 -4.29
C SER A 49 6.25 3.97 -3.26
N ALA A 50 6.39 4.42 -2.02
CA ALA A 50 5.57 3.96 -0.92
C ALA A 50 5.16 5.12 -0.03
N ILE A 51 4.03 4.93 0.65
CA ILE A 51 3.53 5.81 1.68
C ILE A 51 3.10 4.96 2.86
N ALA A 52 3.52 5.38 4.05
CA ALA A 52 3.11 4.79 5.30
C ALA A 52 2.35 5.80 6.15
N GLN A 53 1.31 5.33 6.83
CA GLN A 53 0.75 5.97 8.00
C GLN A 53 1.36 5.29 9.23
N LEU A 54 2.10 6.06 10.02
CA LEU A 54 2.67 5.63 11.28
C LEU A 54 1.56 5.35 12.31
N PRO A 55 1.77 4.41 13.24
CA PRO A 55 0.77 4.07 14.24
C PRO A 55 0.36 5.27 15.08
N THR A 56 -0.87 5.24 15.59
CA THR A 56 -1.32 6.19 16.62
C THR A 56 -0.53 5.94 17.90
N PRO A 57 -0.06 6.97 18.63
CA PRO A 57 0.53 6.77 19.95
C PRO A 57 -0.41 5.96 20.84
N GLY A 58 0.08 4.87 21.43
CA GLY A 58 -0.71 3.92 22.22
C GLY A 58 -1.42 2.82 21.43
N PHE A 59 -1.42 2.88 20.10
CA PHE A 59 -2.04 1.88 19.22
C PHE A 59 -1.03 1.40 18.16
N PRO A 60 -0.04 0.57 18.55
CA PRO A 60 1.01 0.11 17.64
C PRO A 60 0.49 -0.73 16.47
N GLY A 61 -0.72 -1.29 16.58
CA GLY A 61 -1.40 -2.04 15.52
C GLY A 61 -1.93 -1.19 14.37
N ASP A 62 -1.87 0.15 14.45
CA ASP A 62 -2.43 1.06 13.44
C ASP A 62 -1.48 1.37 12.28
N LEU A 63 -0.34 0.65 12.14
CA LEU A 63 0.55 0.86 10.99
C LEU A 63 -0.18 0.50 9.70
N ARG A 64 -0.06 1.38 8.71
CA ARG A 64 -0.45 1.11 7.32
C ARG A 64 0.68 1.45 6.38
N LEU A 65 1.00 0.57 5.46
CA LEU A 65 1.98 0.75 4.40
C LEU A 65 1.35 0.37 3.07
N ASN A 66 1.42 1.28 2.10
CA ASN A 66 1.03 1.03 0.72
C ASN A 66 2.23 1.29 -0.19
N VAL A 67 2.55 0.32 -1.03
CA VAL A 67 3.64 0.37 -2.00
C VAL A 67 3.07 0.21 -3.41
N ILE A 68 3.42 1.12 -4.33
CA ILE A 68 3.08 0.99 -5.73
C ILE A 68 4.14 0.13 -6.42
N GLU A 69 3.89 -1.17 -6.52
CA GLU A 69 4.78 -2.12 -7.20
C GLU A 69 4.90 -1.79 -8.70
N ARG A 70 3.78 -1.44 -9.34
CA ARG A 70 3.71 -1.08 -10.75
C ARG A 70 2.61 -0.03 -10.99
N PHE A 71 2.91 1.01 -11.75
CA PHE A 71 1.89 1.92 -12.27
C PHE A 71 1.20 1.29 -13.49
N PRO A 72 -0.10 1.54 -13.73
CA PRO A 72 -0.76 1.03 -14.90
C PRO A 72 -0.10 1.57 -16.16
N ASP A 73 0.07 0.68 -17.14
CA ASP A 73 0.38 1.03 -18.52
C ASP A 73 -0.79 0.59 -19.40
N GLY A 74 -0.90 1.10 -20.63
CA GLY A 74 -2.08 0.90 -21.48
C GLY A 74 -2.55 -0.56 -21.66
N ASN A 75 -1.71 -1.55 -21.35
CA ASN A 75 -2.03 -2.97 -21.45
C ASN A 75 -1.97 -3.73 -20.11
N GLN A 76 -1.58 -3.09 -19.01
CA GLN A 76 -1.43 -3.74 -17.71
C GLN A 76 -2.02 -2.91 -16.57
N PRO A 77 -2.82 -3.52 -15.67
CA PRO A 77 -3.27 -2.80 -14.47
C PRO A 77 -2.08 -2.44 -13.58
N GLY A 78 -2.23 -1.38 -12.79
CA GLY A 78 -1.33 -1.08 -11.70
C GLY A 78 -1.41 -2.15 -10.62
N ILE A 79 -0.33 -2.25 -9.83
CA ILE A 79 -0.21 -3.17 -8.71
C ILE A 79 0.16 -2.38 -7.46
N LEU A 80 -0.63 -2.56 -6.41
CA LEU A 80 -0.39 -2.03 -5.08
C LEU A 80 -0.18 -3.18 -4.11
N VAL A 81 0.82 -3.08 -3.25
CA VAL A 81 1.02 -3.98 -2.11
C VAL A 81 0.66 -3.23 -0.84
N GLY A 82 -0.29 -3.77 -0.09
CA GLY A 82 -0.79 -3.20 1.16
C GLY A 82 -0.42 -4.06 2.36
N ILE A 83 0.02 -3.43 3.44
CA ILE A 83 0.19 -4.02 4.76
C ILE A 83 -0.52 -3.09 5.75
N THR A 84 -1.55 -3.58 6.41
CA THR A 84 -2.49 -2.75 7.19
C THR A 84 -2.83 -3.45 8.50
N ASN A 85 -3.14 -2.66 9.53
CA ASN A 85 -3.50 -3.16 10.86
C ASN A 85 -2.43 -4.11 11.41
N THR A 86 -1.16 -3.72 11.36
CA THR A 86 -0.05 -4.58 11.77
C THR A 86 0.68 -4.02 12.98
N PHE A 87 1.15 -4.91 13.85
CA PHE A 87 2.06 -4.58 14.96
C PHE A 87 3.53 -4.54 14.54
N LYS A 88 3.81 -4.77 13.25
CA LYS A 88 5.16 -4.65 12.69
C LYS A 88 5.66 -3.22 12.82
N SER A 89 6.97 -3.07 13.04
CA SER A 89 7.64 -1.81 12.78
C SER A 89 7.55 -1.46 11.29
N LEU A 90 7.80 -0.18 10.97
CA LEU A 90 7.83 0.27 9.58
C LEU A 90 8.86 -0.49 8.74
N ASP A 91 10.01 -0.82 9.32
CA ASP A 91 11.07 -1.55 8.62
C ASP A 91 10.68 -3.00 8.34
N GLU A 92 10.07 -3.69 9.31
CA GLU A 92 9.55 -5.05 9.12
C GLU A 92 8.44 -5.09 8.07
N ALA A 93 7.55 -4.08 8.06
CA ALA A 93 6.53 -3.95 7.03
C ALA A 93 7.14 -3.69 5.65
N ALA A 94 8.15 -2.82 5.55
CA ALA A 94 8.86 -2.57 4.30
C ALA A 94 9.56 -3.85 3.77
N ASP A 95 10.20 -4.62 4.65
CA ASP A 95 10.84 -5.89 4.28
C ASP A 95 9.83 -6.96 3.85
N LEU A 96 8.65 -7.01 4.48
CA LEU A 96 7.57 -7.88 4.04
C LEU A 96 7.03 -7.45 2.67
N ALA A 97 6.81 -6.16 2.44
CA ALA A 97 6.34 -5.64 1.16
C ALA A 97 7.35 -5.94 0.04
N ALA A 98 8.65 -5.75 0.29
CA ALA A 98 9.71 -6.10 -0.67
C ALA A 98 9.67 -7.59 -1.06
N ARG A 99 9.51 -8.48 -0.07
CA ARG A 99 9.36 -9.93 -0.29
C ARG A 99 8.13 -10.27 -1.14
N ILE A 100 6.98 -9.64 -0.88
CA ILE A 100 5.76 -9.83 -1.67
C ILE A 100 5.96 -9.39 -3.13
N MET A 101 6.67 -8.28 -3.34
CA MET A 101 7.00 -7.78 -4.67
C MET A 101 8.09 -8.61 -5.38
N GLY A 102 8.71 -9.59 -4.71
CA GLY A 102 9.82 -10.37 -5.25
C GLY A 102 11.11 -9.56 -5.41
N VAL A 103 11.26 -8.46 -4.68
CA VAL A 103 12.46 -7.60 -4.71
C VAL A 103 13.35 -7.97 -3.52
N GLN A 104 14.57 -8.44 -3.79
CA GLN A 104 15.63 -8.52 -2.77
C GLN A 104 16.27 -7.13 -2.63
N ARG A 105 16.53 -6.72 -1.38
CA ARG A 105 17.23 -5.47 -1.06
C ARG A 105 18.66 -5.48 -1.60
#